data_AF-A0A8T4DVS6-F1
#
_entry.id   AF-A0A8T4DVS6-F1
#
_cell.length_a   1.000
_cell.length_b   1.000
_cell.length_c   1.000
_cell.angle_alpha   90.00
_cell.angle_beta   90.00
_cell.angle_gamma   90.00
#
_symmetry.space_group_name_H-M   'P 1'
#
loop_
_entity.id
_entity.type
_entity.pdbx_description
1 polymer ?
#
loop_
_entity_poly.entity_id
_entity_poly.type
_entity_poly.pdbx_seq_one_letter_code
_entity_poly.pdbx_strand_id
1 'polypeptide(L)' 'MPLTRKARIVGSSLVITIPSQLAKANNINDGDELTIIPTRIGEFKIRKVKQ' A
#
# COMPACT_ATOMS: atom_id res chain seq x y z
N MET A 1 -9.49 5.09 -15.53
CA MET A 1 -10.18 4.09 -14.68
C MET A 1 -9.76 4.35 -13.24
N PRO A 2 -10.67 4.58 -12.28
CA PRO A 2 -10.26 4.86 -10.91
C PRO A 2 -9.48 3.67 -10.35
N LEU A 3 -8.31 3.92 -9.75
CA LEU A 3 -7.44 2.93 -9.11
C LEU A 3 -8.06 2.42 -7.79
N THR A 4 -9.29 1.91 -7.86
CA THR A 4 -10.01 1.35 -6.72
C THR A 4 -9.54 -0.09 -6.51
N ARG A 5 -8.87 -0.35 -5.39
CA ARG A 5 -8.50 -1.70 -4.94
C ARG A 5 -9.30 -2.04 -3.69
N LYS A 6 -9.70 -3.31 -3.60
CA LYS A 6 -10.39 -3.85 -2.43
C LYS A 6 -9.37 -4.24 -1.36
N ALA A 7 -9.61 -3.84 -0.12
CA ALA A 7 -9.01 -4.51 1.02
C ALA A 7 -9.63 -5.90 1.15
N ARG A 8 -8.83 -6.89 1.60
CA ARG A 8 -9.27 -8.27 1.81
C ARG A 8 -8.68 -8.83 3.09
N ILE A 9 -9.37 -9.79 3.70
CA ILE A 9 -8.84 -10.55 4.83
C ILE A 9 -8.03 -11.73 4.30
N VAL A 10 -6.83 -11.94 4.87
CA VAL A 10 -5.98 -13.10 4.62
C VAL A 10 -5.53 -13.65 5.97
N GLY A 11 -6.00 -14.85 6.33
CA GLY A 11 -5.81 -15.39 7.68
C GLY A 11 -6.45 -14.46 8.72
N SER A 12 -5.65 -14.01 9.69
CA SER A 12 -6.04 -13.05 10.72
C SER A 12 -5.69 -11.59 10.39
N SER A 13 -5.27 -11.30 9.16
CA SER A 13 -4.72 -9.99 8.77
C SER A 13 -5.55 -9.30 7.69
N LEU A 14 -5.65 -7.96 7.78
CA LEU A 14 -6.20 -7.13 6.71
C LEU A 14 -5.09 -6.75 5.72
N VAL A 15 -5.32 -7.02 4.43
CA VAL A 15 -4.35 -6.80 3.37
C VAL A 15 -4.94 -5.90 2.30
N ILE A 16 -4.11 -4.97 1.80
CA ILE A 16 -4.47 -4.05 0.71
C ILE A 16 -3.54 -4.32 -0.46
N THR A 17 -4.11 -4.50 -1.64
CA THR A 17 -3.33 -4.73 -2.86
C THR A 17 -2.88 -3.40 -3.46
N ILE A 18 -1.57 -3.19 -3.52
CA ILE A 18 -0.98 -2.10 -4.31
C ILE A 18 -0.98 -2.53 -5.78
N PRO A 19 -1.64 -1.79 -6.71
CA PRO A 19 -1.57 -2.07 -8.14
C PRO A 19 -0.12 -2.12 -8.62
N SER A 20 0.21 -3.10 -9.47
CA SER A 20 1.56 -3.27 -10.02
C SER A 20 2.10 -2.03 -10.72
N GLN A 21 1.23 -1.24 -11.36
CA GLN A 21 1.59 0.04 -11.97
C GLN A 21 2.09 1.06 -10.94
N LEU A 22 1.42 1.17 -9.79
CA LEU A 22 1.83 2.06 -8.71
C LEU A 22 3.08 1.55 -7.99
N ALA A 23 3.16 0.23 -7.78
CA ALA A 23 4.35 -0.39 -7.19
C ALA A 23 5.59 -0.09 -8.04
N LYS A 24 5.52 -0.31 -9.37
CA LYS A 24 6.61 0.02 -10.30
C LYS A 24 6.96 1.50 -10.31
N ALA A 25 5.96 2.38 -10.38
CA ALA A 25 6.18 3.83 -10.41
C ALA A 25 6.84 4.37 -9.13
N ASN A 26 6.65 3.69 -8.00
CA ASN A 26 7.25 4.05 -6.71
C ASN A 26 8.40 3.12 -6.30
N ASN A 27 8.88 2.27 -7.22
CA ASN A 27 9.93 1.28 -7.01
C ASN A 27 9.70 0.43 -5.74
N ILE A 28 8.49 -0.06 -5.53
CA ILE A 28 8.10 -0.96 -4.43
C ILE A 28 8.23 -2.40 -4.93
N ASN A 29 9.07 -3.18 -4.26
CA ASN A 29 9.35 -4.59 -4.52
C ASN A 29 8.96 -5.44 -3.29
N ASP A 30 8.83 -6.74 -3.51
CA ASP A 30 8.56 -7.68 -2.41
C ASP A 30 9.70 -7.65 -1.40
N GLY A 31 9.35 -7.51 -0.11
CA GLY A 31 10.32 -7.39 0.98
C GLY A 31 10.73 -5.96 1.31
N ASP A 32 10.32 -4.95 0.54
CA ASP A 32 10.57 -3.56 0.88
C ASP A 32 9.84 -3.14 2.16
N GLU A 33 10.50 -2.36 3.00
CA GLU A 33 9.87 -1.70 4.14
C GLU A 33 9.08 -0.47 3.71
N LEU A 34 7.83 -0.40 4.17
CA LEU A 34 6.91 0.70 3.90
C LEU A 34 6.43 1.32 5.21
N THR A 35 6.40 2.64 5.29
CA THR A 35 5.78 3.38 6.40
C THR A 35 4.33 3.70 6.06
N ILE A 36 3.43 3.42 7.00
CA ILE A 36 2.02 3.82 6.94
C ILE A 36 1.85 5.06 7.82
N ILE A 37 1.42 6.17 7.21
CA ILE A 37 1.24 7.46 7.90
C ILE A 37 -0.26 7.80 7.88
N PRO A 38 -0.95 7.79 9.03
CA PRO A 38 -2.34 8.25 9.10
C PRO A 38 -2.40 9.75 8.80
N THR A 39 -3.37 10.19 7.99
CA THR A 39 -3.49 11.61 7.60
C THR A 39 -4.77 12.25 8.11
N ARG A 40 -5.91 11.64 7.82
CA ARG A 40 -7.26 12.08 8.23
C ARG A 40 -8.12 10.85 8.50
N ILE A 41 -9.31 11.05 9.05
CA ILE A 41 -10.26 9.95 9.27
C ILE A 41 -10.52 9.25 7.93
N GLY A 42 -10.24 7.94 7.89
CA GLY A 42 -10.43 7.12 6.69
C GLY A 42 -9.30 7.18 5.66
N GLU A 43 -8.21 7.91 5.93
CA GLU A 43 -7.10 8.07 4.99
C GLU A 43 -5.73 7.81 5.64
N PHE A 44 -4.88 7.08 4.93
CA PHE A 44 -3.47 6.91 5.25
C PHE A 44 -2.63 6.98 3.98
N LYS A 45 -1.38 7.39 4.13
CA LYS A 45 -0.36 7.38 3.08
C LYS A 45 0.58 6.21 3.30
N ILE A 46 0.93 5.53 2.22
CA ILE A 46 2.00 4.53 2.21
C ILE A 46 3.22 5.18 1.57
N ARG A 47 4.38 5.10 2.23
CA ARG A 47 5.65 5.62 1.73
C ARG A 47 6.71 4.53 1.81
N LYS A 48 7.48 4.34 0.73
CA LYS A 48 8.66 3.47 0.76
C LYS A 48 9.75 4.09 1.64
N VAL A 49 10.31 3.31 2.54
CA VAL A 49 11.48 3.72 3.32
C VAL A 49 12.67 3.75 2.37
N LYS A 50 13.30 4.92 2.18
CA LYS A 50 14.58 4.99 1.49
C LYS A 50 15.66 4.57 2.49
N GLN A 51 16.31 3.44 2.22
CA GLN A 51 17.68 3.24 2.68
C GLN A 51 18.62 3.98 1.72
#